data_AF-A0A1S3L9W7-F1
#
_entry.id   AF-A0A1S3L9W7-F1
#
_cell.length_a   1.000
_cell.length_b   1.000
_cell.length_c   1.000
_cell.angle_alpha   90.00
_cell.angle_beta   90.00
_cell.angle_gamma   90.00
#
_symmetry.space_group_name_H-M   'P 1'
#
loop_
_entity.id
_entity.type
_entity.pdbx_description
1 polymer ?
#
loop_
_entity_poly.entity_id
_entity_poly.type
_entity_poly.pdbx_seq_one_letter_code
_entity_poly.pdbx_strand_id
1 'polypeptide(L)'
;MFTRNKKGPSLMTTVAMPVFSTKNETKNQGILLGVVGTDIPLQELMKIIPKHLLGIHGYAFAITNNSYILTHPDLKPLCQLTYCNTDEHHEHRSLSQIQAIKLYLTGRKPHIKCDRELIQEVLFDAVVTAPLEAYWTGLALNKSENSDKGVEIAYLGTCTGLSRTSLFVVPSHLSNQDFLMAEDKEGVFNADHFPLWYKRAAEQVPGTFVYSIPFGGNENKSVVLASTAIQLLDDRKSPIVASVGIQMKLDFFQRKFWTASRQCAALDGKCTISCDNEDIKCYLIDNNGFILVTEDYSQTGLFFGEVESAVMNKLLLMGSFKRITLYDYQALCREYAGSSDSARSISHPFSMVKWLLTKLVIFLLEFNLYSWWHVDLSVKAQRSRGKIMMVPCDTEYPAFVSECTIKETTGNIDCEGCARTFVIQQIPSSNLFMVVVDNKCDCSSAPLVSMDPIEIMYNESLKCDRLKFQKDRKWPESCHPFHPEENAMECGGAASLSAPLTAALLPLLATLISR
;
A
#
# COMPACT_ATOMS: atom_id res chain seq x y z
N MET A 1 18.55 -11.89 4.23
CA MET A 1 18.81 -11.54 5.64
C MET A 1 18.67 -10.03 5.71
N PHE A 2 17.57 -9.51 6.27
CA PHE A 2 17.24 -8.08 6.22
C PHE A 2 17.67 -7.42 7.54
N THR A 3 18.67 -6.54 7.50
CA THR A 3 19.14 -5.77 8.66
C THR A 3 18.55 -4.36 8.64
N ARG A 4 17.96 -3.91 9.76
CA ARG A 4 17.50 -2.52 9.95
C ARG A 4 18.69 -1.65 10.36
N ASN A 5 19.08 -0.69 9.52
CA ASN A 5 20.16 0.25 9.83
C ASN A 5 19.63 1.47 10.64
N LYS A 6 20.51 2.10 11.44
CA LYS A 6 20.21 3.22 12.36
C LYS A 6 19.82 4.55 11.69
N LYS A 7 19.77 4.63 10.35
CA LYS A 7 19.42 5.86 9.58
C LYS A 7 17.97 5.92 9.07
N GLY A 8 17.11 4.99 9.49
CA GLY A 8 15.71 4.90 9.05
C GLY A 8 15.44 3.57 8.34
N PRO A 9 14.17 3.19 8.15
CA PRO A 9 13.81 1.90 7.56
C PRO A 9 14.03 1.92 6.04
N SER A 10 15.17 1.39 5.57
CA SER A 10 15.41 1.09 4.16
C SER A 10 15.74 -0.40 3.99
N LEU A 11 15.21 -1.00 2.93
CA LEU A 11 15.45 -2.41 2.61
C LEU A 11 16.86 -2.57 2.02
N MET A 12 17.59 -3.56 2.53
CA MET A 12 18.99 -3.82 2.19
C MET A 12 19.18 -5.31 1.91
N THR A 13 20.14 -5.64 1.05
CA THR A 13 20.68 -6.98 0.88
C THR A 13 22.18 -6.96 1.20
N THR A 14 22.71 -8.00 1.81
CA THR A 14 24.12 -8.05 2.21
C THR A 14 24.85 -9.09 1.36
N VAL A 15 25.94 -8.69 0.72
CA VAL A 15 26.90 -9.62 0.12
C VAL A 15 27.90 -10.01 1.20
N ALA A 16 28.04 -11.31 1.45
CA ALA A 16 28.85 -11.83 2.54
C ALA A 16 29.92 -12.80 2.03
N MET A 17 31.11 -12.72 2.60
CA MET A 17 32.23 -13.62 2.32
C MET A 17 32.89 -14.08 3.63
N PRO A 18 33.09 -15.39 3.84
CA PRO A 18 33.79 -15.90 5.01
C PRO A 18 35.30 -15.55 4.95
N VAL A 19 35.89 -15.30 6.12
CA VAL A 19 37.32 -15.02 6.28
C VAL A 19 37.94 -16.10 7.16
N PHE A 20 38.94 -16.78 6.61
CA PHE A 20 39.62 -17.89 7.28
C PHE A 20 41.02 -17.50 7.73
N SER A 21 41.50 -18.13 8.81
CA SER A 21 42.88 -17.99 9.26
C SER A 21 43.85 -18.60 8.25
N THR A 22 44.85 -17.84 7.82
CA THR A 22 45.90 -18.30 6.91
C THR A 22 47.19 -18.71 7.63
N LYS A 23 47.21 -18.70 8.97
CA LYS A 23 48.40 -19.08 9.75
C LYS A 23 48.70 -20.58 9.57
N ASN A 24 49.95 -20.91 9.24
CA ASN A 24 50.39 -22.30 8.99
C ASN A 24 49.99 -23.30 10.09
N GLU A 25 50.01 -22.89 11.37
CA GLU A 25 49.62 -23.73 12.52
C GLU A 25 48.14 -24.09 12.56
N THR A 26 47.27 -23.23 12.00
CA THR A 26 45.80 -23.36 12.07
C THR A 26 45.19 -23.64 10.69
N LYS A 27 46.03 -23.78 9.67
CA LYS A 27 45.62 -23.97 8.27
C LYS A 27 44.84 -25.27 8.08
N ASN A 28 45.26 -26.33 8.77
CA ASN A 28 44.59 -27.64 8.74
C ASN A 28 43.31 -27.68 9.60
N GLN A 29 43.10 -26.68 10.47
CA GLN A 29 41.89 -26.57 11.30
C GLN A 29 40.78 -25.75 10.62
N GLY A 30 41.06 -25.07 9.50
CA GLY A 30 40.03 -24.32 8.76
C GLY A 30 39.33 -23.23 9.57
N ILE A 31 40.02 -22.60 10.52
CA ILE A 31 39.39 -21.68 11.50
C ILE A 31 38.74 -20.49 10.79
N LEU A 32 37.41 -20.38 10.90
CA LEU A 32 36.64 -19.21 10.50
C LEU A 32 36.91 -18.06 11.50
N LEU A 33 37.58 -17.01 11.04
CA LEU A 33 37.82 -15.81 11.83
C LEU A 33 36.57 -14.94 11.92
N GLY A 34 35.74 -14.97 10.88
CA GLY A 34 34.50 -14.21 10.81
C GLY A 34 33.94 -14.15 9.40
N VAL A 35 32.92 -13.32 9.21
CA VAL A 35 32.29 -13.06 7.92
C VAL A 35 32.36 -11.57 7.66
N VAL A 36 32.88 -11.19 6.50
CA VAL A 36 32.84 -9.81 6.03
C VAL A 36 31.59 -9.65 5.19
N GLY A 37 30.79 -8.63 5.50
CA GLY A 37 29.57 -8.29 4.78
C GLY A 37 29.59 -6.85 4.30
N THR A 38 29.06 -6.60 3.11
CA THR A 38 28.77 -5.25 2.61
C THR A 38 27.28 -5.14 2.30
N ASP A 39 26.63 -4.17 2.92
CA ASP A 39 25.21 -3.88 2.72
C ASP A 39 25.00 -3.09 1.43
N ILE A 40 24.09 -3.57 0.59
CA ILE A 40 23.66 -2.95 -0.66
C ILE A 40 22.19 -2.50 -0.47
N PRO A 41 21.91 -1.19 -0.49
CA PRO A 41 20.54 -0.69 -0.49
C PRO A 41 19.80 -1.15 -1.74
N LEU A 42 18.56 -1.66 -1.56
CA LEU A 42 17.74 -2.06 -2.70
C LEU A 42 17.44 -0.89 -3.65
N GLN A 43 17.45 0.35 -3.13
CA GLN A 43 17.29 1.55 -3.95
C GLN A 43 18.37 1.67 -5.04
N GLU A 44 19.61 1.27 -4.77
CA GLU A 44 20.68 1.31 -5.77
C GLU A 44 20.46 0.27 -6.87
N LEU A 45 19.91 -0.90 -6.54
CA LEU A 45 19.52 -1.90 -7.54
C LEU A 45 18.39 -1.38 -8.42
N MET A 46 17.45 -0.62 -7.86
CA MET A 46 16.33 -0.06 -8.62
C MET A 46 16.74 1.02 -9.62
N LYS A 47 17.86 1.74 -9.39
CA LYS A 47 18.39 2.74 -10.33
C LYS A 47 18.93 2.13 -11.64
N ILE A 48 19.30 0.85 -11.63
CA ILE A 48 19.80 0.15 -12.83
C ILE A 48 18.66 -0.08 -13.83
N ILE A 49 17.41 -0.12 -13.36
CA ILE A 49 16.24 -0.35 -14.21
C ILE A 49 15.83 0.98 -14.85
N PRO A 50 15.81 1.09 -16.20
CA PRO A 50 15.36 2.30 -16.88
C PRO A 50 13.83 2.37 -16.88
N LYS A 51 13.24 2.70 -15.73
CA LYS A 51 11.77 2.67 -15.53
C LYS A 51 11.01 3.61 -16.45
N HIS A 52 11.58 4.79 -16.72
CA HIS A 52 10.98 5.78 -17.63
C HIS A 52 10.77 5.23 -19.06
N LEU A 53 11.54 4.21 -19.48
CA LEU A 53 11.40 3.56 -20.79
C LEU A 53 10.37 2.41 -20.81
N LEU A 54 9.97 1.88 -19.65
CA LEU A 54 9.05 0.74 -19.57
C LEU A 54 7.59 1.11 -19.87
N GLY A 55 7.27 2.42 -19.78
CA GLY A 55 5.90 2.91 -19.88
C GLY A 55 5.08 2.57 -18.64
N ILE A 56 3.81 2.99 -18.64
CA ILE A 56 2.97 2.93 -17.44
C ILE A 56 2.63 1.50 -16.97
N HIS A 57 2.46 0.57 -17.92
CA HIS A 57 2.11 -0.83 -17.64
C HIS A 57 3.34 -1.69 -17.32
N GLY A 58 4.53 -1.15 -17.55
CA GLY A 58 5.78 -1.87 -17.39
C GLY A 58 6.40 -1.62 -16.02
N TYR A 59 6.78 -2.70 -15.36
CA TYR A 59 7.63 -2.64 -14.18
C TYR A 59 8.65 -3.76 -14.21
N ALA A 60 9.76 -3.56 -13.52
CA ALA A 60 10.74 -4.60 -13.29
C ALA A 60 10.68 -5.04 -11.83
N PHE A 61 10.85 -6.34 -11.62
CA PHE A 61 10.94 -6.95 -10.32
C PHE A 61 12.11 -7.93 -10.32
N ALA A 62 12.76 -8.09 -9.17
CA ALA A 62 13.83 -9.06 -8.99
C ALA A 62 13.35 -10.20 -8.11
N ILE A 63 13.71 -11.43 -8.47
CA ILE A 63 13.42 -12.63 -7.69
C ILE A 63 14.71 -13.37 -7.33
N THR A 64 14.67 -14.06 -6.20
CA THR A 64 15.74 -14.97 -5.77
C THR A 64 15.48 -16.39 -6.29
N ASN A 65 16.50 -17.24 -6.24
CA ASN A 65 16.41 -18.68 -6.56
C ASN A 65 15.39 -19.46 -5.69
N ASN A 66 14.92 -18.84 -4.60
CA ASN A 66 13.90 -19.38 -3.70
C ASN A 66 12.51 -18.76 -3.93
N SER A 67 12.32 -18.08 -5.06
CA SER A 67 11.06 -17.42 -5.45
C SER A 67 10.60 -16.32 -4.48
N TYR A 68 11.53 -15.76 -3.70
CA TYR A 68 11.28 -14.51 -2.95
C TYR A 68 11.50 -13.31 -3.85
N ILE A 69 10.60 -12.35 -3.76
CA ILE A 69 10.68 -11.08 -4.46
C ILE A 69 11.66 -10.18 -3.70
N LEU A 70 12.76 -9.83 -4.35
CA LEU A 70 13.77 -8.92 -3.83
C LEU A 70 13.30 -7.47 -4.01
N THR A 71 12.75 -7.13 -5.18
CA THR A 71 12.23 -5.78 -5.49
C THR A 71 10.92 -5.86 -6.26
N HIS A 72 9.94 -5.01 -5.91
CA HIS A 72 8.65 -4.88 -6.59
C HIS A 72 8.05 -3.50 -6.28
N PRO A 73 7.25 -2.87 -7.17
CA PRO A 73 6.58 -1.59 -6.89
C PRO A 73 5.64 -1.57 -5.68
N ASP A 74 5.12 -2.73 -5.27
CA ASP A 74 4.18 -2.83 -4.13
C ASP A 74 4.84 -3.25 -2.81
N LEU A 75 6.14 -3.58 -2.82
CA LEU A 75 6.87 -4.05 -1.63
C LEU A 75 7.18 -2.91 -0.66
N LYS A 76 6.49 -2.78 0.47
CA LYS A 76 6.75 -1.71 1.46
C LYS A 76 7.91 -2.08 2.41
N PRO A 77 8.77 -1.14 2.85
CA PRO A 77 8.86 0.27 2.45
C PRO A 77 9.73 0.46 1.18
N LEU A 78 9.17 1.06 0.13
CA LEU A 78 9.93 1.47 -1.05
C LEU A 78 10.44 2.90 -0.92
N CYS A 79 11.68 3.08 -1.38
CA CYS A 79 12.24 4.38 -1.68
C CYS A 79 11.68 4.88 -3.01
N GLN A 80 11.20 6.12 -3.04
CA GLN A 80 10.77 6.80 -4.25
C GLN A 80 11.99 7.18 -5.10
N LEU A 81 11.88 7.03 -6.42
CA LEU A 81 12.90 7.56 -7.34
C LEU A 81 12.79 9.08 -7.38
N THR A 82 13.96 9.71 -7.36
CA THR A 82 14.14 11.15 -7.38
C THR A 82 14.97 11.53 -8.60
N TYR A 83 14.64 12.67 -9.23
CA TYR A 83 15.38 13.21 -10.38
C TYR A 83 16.77 13.71 -9.96
N CYS A 84 16.83 14.29 -8.76
CA CYS A 84 18.04 14.81 -8.15
C CYS A 84 18.21 14.23 -6.74
N ASN A 85 19.42 13.77 -6.42
CA ASN A 85 19.73 13.27 -5.09
C ASN A 85 19.90 14.45 -4.11
N THR A 86 18.91 14.62 -3.24
CA THR A 86 18.90 15.65 -2.18
C THR A 86 19.39 15.13 -0.82
N ASP A 87 19.58 13.81 -0.67
CA ASP A 87 19.88 13.16 0.61
C ASP A 87 21.39 13.08 0.91
N GLU A 88 22.25 13.25 -0.10
CA GLU A 88 23.70 13.23 0.07
C GLU A 88 24.22 14.37 0.97
N HIS A 89 23.57 15.54 0.92
CA HIS A 89 24.00 16.72 1.66
C HIS A 89 22.87 17.30 2.52
N HIS A 90 23.16 17.56 3.80
CA HIS A 90 22.20 18.12 4.75
C HIS A 90 21.53 19.42 4.26
N GLU A 91 22.25 20.26 3.52
CA GLU A 91 21.74 21.52 2.96
C GLU A 91 20.72 21.32 1.83
N HIS A 92 20.71 20.15 1.20
CA HIS A 92 19.84 19.85 0.07
C HIS A 92 18.55 19.12 0.49
N ARG A 93 18.50 18.60 1.73
CA ARG A 93 17.37 17.80 2.22
C ARG A 93 16.06 18.57 2.33
N SER A 94 16.11 19.90 2.44
CA SER A 94 14.93 20.76 2.46
C SER A 94 14.46 21.19 1.07
N LEU A 95 15.21 20.87 0.00
CA LEU A 95 14.85 21.27 -1.35
C LEU A 95 13.78 20.34 -1.92
N SER A 96 12.78 20.93 -2.58
CA SER A 96 11.89 20.15 -3.44
C SER A 96 12.60 19.73 -4.73
N GLN A 97 12.12 18.67 -5.38
CA GLN A 97 12.73 18.18 -6.63
C GLN A 97 12.76 19.26 -7.72
N ILE A 98 11.71 20.06 -7.87
CA ILE A 98 11.69 21.17 -8.84
C ILE A 98 12.73 22.25 -8.52
N GLN A 99 12.98 22.55 -7.25
CA GLN A 99 14.03 23.49 -6.84
C GLN A 99 15.42 22.91 -7.13
N ALA A 100 15.64 21.63 -6.85
CA ALA A 100 16.89 20.94 -7.15
C ALA A 100 17.19 20.95 -8.67
N ILE A 101 16.21 20.64 -9.51
CA ILE A 101 16.34 20.70 -10.97
C ILE A 101 16.65 22.12 -11.45
N LYS A 102 15.97 23.15 -10.93
CA LYS A 102 16.26 24.55 -11.27
C LYS A 102 17.70 24.94 -10.91
N LEU A 103 18.19 24.51 -9.75
CA LEU A 103 19.57 24.77 -9.32
C LEU A 103 20.60 24.04 -10.18
N TYR A 104 20.30 22.81 -10.57
CA TYR A 104 21.12 22.02 -11.51
C TYR A 104 21.20 22.71 -12.88
N LEU A 105 20.06 23.10 -13.46
CA LEU A 105 20.00 23.76 -14.77
C LEU A 105 20.65 25.15 -14.80
N THR A 106 20.58 25.90 -13.69
CA THR A 106 21.19 27.25 -13.60
C THR A 106 22.67 27.22 -13.26
N GLY A 107 23.26 26.05 -12.96
CA GLY A 107 24.67 25.90 -12.60
C GLY A 107 25.05 26.57 -11.27
N ARG A 108 24.09 27.00 -10.45
CA ARG A 108 24.33 27.76 -9.21
C ARG A 108 24.83 26.88 -8.04
N LYS A 109 24.67 25.56 -8.11
CA LYS A 109 25.20 24.60 -7.11
C LYS A 109 25.82 23.37 -7.80
N PRO A 110 27.16 23.24 -7.86
CA PRO A 110 27.83 22.15 -8.59
C PRO A 110 27.79 20.78 -7.89
N HIS A 111 27.24 20.68 -6.68
CA HIS A 111 27.22 19.44 -5.88
C HIS A 111 25.88 18.70 -5.88
N ILE A 112 24.90 19.12 -6.68
CA ILE A 112 23.64 18.37 -6.84
C ILE A 112 23.82 17.40 -8.01
N LYS A 113 23.82 16.09 -7.72
CA LYS A 113 23.81 15.05 -8.74
C LYS A 113 22.37 14.81 -9.17
N CYS A 114 22.10 14.99 -10.46
CA CYS A 114 20.82 14.67 -11.07
C CYS A 114 21.02 13.77 -12.29
N ASP A 115 19.98 13.02 -12.63
CA ASP A 115 19.93 12.26 -13.87
C ASP A 115 19.64 13.21 -15.04
N ARG A 116 20.56 13.27 -16.00
CA ARG A 116 20.47 14.19 -17.14
C ARG A 116 19.41 13.74 -18.14
N GLU A 117 19.27 12.44 -18.40
CA GLU A 117 18.34 11.91 -19.39
C GLU A 117 16.91 12.15 -18.93
N LEU A 118 16.61 11.82 -17.67
CA LEU A 118 15.30 12.02 -17.07
C LEU A 118 14.91 13.51 -17.02
N ILE A 119 15.86 14.41 -16.72
CA ILE A 119 15.61 15.87 -16.78
C ILE A 119 15.29 16.33 -18.20
N GLN A 120 15.99 15.80 -19.22
CA GLN A 120 15.74 16.16 -20.62
C GLN A 120 14.34 15.74 -21.08
N GLU A 121 13.87 14.56 -20.67
CA GLU A 121 12.51 14.10 -20.95
C GLU A 121 11.45 14.98 -20.28
N VAL A 122 11.62 15.31 -19.01
CA VAL A 122 10.69 16.22 -18.29
C VAL A 122 10.67 17.61 -18.95
N LEU A 123 11.81 18.11 -19.43
CA LEU A 123 11.88 19.39 -20.14
C LEU A 123 11.16 19.34 -21.49
N PHE A 124 11.28 18.23 -22.22
CA PHE A 124 10.55 18.02 -23.47
C PHE A 124 9.04 18.05 -23.21
N ASP A 125 8.56 17.28 -22.25
CA ASP A 125 7.15 17.26 -21.84
C ASP A 125 6.67 18.64 -21.39
N ALA A 126 7.51 19.37 -20.65
CA ALA A 126 7.19 20.73 -20.22
C ALA A 126 7.00 21.69 -21.39
N VAL A 127 7.80 21.60 -22.44
CA VAL A 127 7.66 22.42 -23.64
C VAL A 127 6.42 22.03 -24.44
N VAL A 128 6.19 20.73 -24.66
CA VAL A 128 5.03 20.23 -25.42
C VAL A 128 3.72 20.62 -24.76
N THR A 129 3.67 20.56 -23.43
CA THR A 129 2.45 20.87 -22.64
C THR A 129 2.30 22.34 -22.30
N ALA A 130 3.26 23.21 -22.65
CA ALA A 130 3.23 24.64 -22.36
C ALA A 130 2.00 25.39 -22.90
N PRO A 131 1.53 25.14 -24.14
CA PRO A 131 0.38 25.87 -24.70
C PRO A 131 -0.95 25.59 -23.98
N LEU A 132 -1.06 24.51 -23.20
CA LEU A 132 -2.30 24.15 -22.51
C LEU A 132 -2.74 25.18 -21.47
N GLU A 133 -1.79 25.87 -20.85
CA GLU A 133 -2.09 26.91 -19.86
C GLU A 133 -2.90 28.06 -20.47
N ALA A 134 -2.50 28.54 -21.65
CA ALA A 134 -3.22 29.57 -22.37
C ALA A 134 -4.59 29.08 -22.87
N TYR A 135 -4.66 27.83 -23.33
CA TYR A 135 -5.91 27.21 -23.80
C TYR A 135 -6.94 27.09 -22.66
N TRP A 136 -6.56 26.52 -21.52
CA TRP A 136 -7.44 26.40 -20.37
C TRP A 136 -7.87 27.76 -19.80
N THR A 137 -6.96 28.74 -19.78
CA THR A 137 -7.28 30.11 -19.38
C THR A 137 -8.32 30.73 -20.32
N GLY A 138 -8.17 30.54 -21.63
CA GLY A 138 -9.14 30.99 -22.63
C GLY A 138 -10.54 30.39 -22.40
N LEU A 139 -10.61 29.08 -22.14
CA LEU A 139 -11.87 28.40 -21.80
C LEU A 139 -12.48 28.90 -20.50
N ALA A 140 -11.67 29.12 -19.46
CA ALA A 140 -12.14 29.66 -18.19
C ALA A 140 -12.77 31.06 -18.32
N LEU A 141 -12.23 31.89 -19.22
CA LEU A 141 -12.75 33.22 -19.51
C LEU A 141 -13.98 33.19 -20.43
N ASN A 142 -14.20 32.11 -21.18
CA ASN A 142 -15.34 31.98 -22.09
C ASN A 142 -16.64 31.65 -21.32
N LYS A 143 -17.40 32.71 -21.00
CA LYS A 143 -18.63 32.61 -20.20
C LYS A 143 -19.79 31.89 -20.90
N SER A 144 -19.78 31.76 -22.23
CA SER A 144 -20.84 31.07 -22.99
C SER A 144 -20.70 29.54 -22.99
N GLU A 145 -19.46 29.02 -22.90
CA GLU A 145 -19.21 27.57 -22.75
C GLU A 145 -19.31 27.12 -21.28
N ASN A 146 -19.03 28.02 -20.32
CA ASN A 146 -19.05 27.76 -18.87
C ASN A 146 -20.32 28.24 -18.15
N SER A 147 -21.47 28.32 -18.85
CA SER A 147 -22.73 28.78 -18.21
C SER A 147 -23.15 27.90 -17.04
N ASP A 148 -22.87 26.59 -17.13
CA ASP A 148 -23.02 25.65 -16.02
C ASP A 148 -21.67 25.47 -15.31
N LYS A 149 -21.50 26.09 -14.14
CA LYS A 149 -20.29 26.02 -13.28
C LYS A 149 -20.09 24.64 -12.63
N GLY A 150 -20.04 23.59 -13.44
CA GLY A 150 -19.93 22.20 -13.00
C GLY A 150 -18.49 21.70 -12.88
N VAL A 151 -17.61 22.15 -13.77
CA VAL A 151 -16.20 21.77 -13.82
C VAL A 151 -15.36 22.72 -12.98
N GLU A 152 -14.51 22.18 -12.12
CA GLU A 152 -13.70 22.94 -11.17
C GLU A 152 -12.22 22.98 -11.57
N ILE A 153 -11.67 21.83 -11.97
CA ILE A 153 -10.24 21.65 -12.23
C ILE A 153 -10.07 20.86 -13.53
N ALA A 154 -9.14 21.27 -14.39
CA ALA A 154 -8.55 20.41 -15.41
C ALA A 154 -7.14 20.02 -14.99
N TYR A 155 -6.75 18.79 -15.29
CA TYR A 155 -5.43 18.27 -14.99
C TYR A 155 -4.88 17.42 -16.13
N LEU A 156 -3.56 17.43 -16.24
CA LEU A 156 -2.78 16.61 -17.16
C LEU A 156 -1.64 15.99 -16.38
N GLY A 157 -1.38 14.71 -16.60
CA GLY A 157 -0.14 14.06 -16.23
C GLY A 157 0.55 13.50 -17.46
N THR A 158 1.88 13.55 -17.49
CA THR A 158 2.70 12.91 -18.52
C THR A 158 3.46 11.70 -17.95
N CYS A 159 3.96 10.81 -18.83
CA CYS A 159 4.71 9.63 -18.40
C CYS A 159 5.98 9.95 -17.61
N THR A 160 6.55 11.15 -17.76
CA THR A 160 7.76 11.57 -17.04
C THR A 160 7.48 12.09 -15.62
N GLY A 161 6.22 12.03 -15.14
CA GLY A 161 5.85 12.59 -13.84
C GLY A 161 5.63 14.10 -13.83
N LEU A 162 5.47 14.75 -14.98
CA LEU A 162 5.08 16.17 -15.05
C LEU A 162 3.55 16.29 -14.95
N SER A 163 3.06 16.95 -13.90
CA SER A 163 1.65 17.30 -13.78
C SER A 163 1.40 18.79 -14.05
N ARG A 164 0.30 19.10 -14.73
CA ARG A 164 -0.23 20.46 -14.89
C ARG A 164 -1.68 20.48 -14.42
N THR A 165 -2.04 21.53 -13.70
CA THR A 165 -3.41 21.74 -13.21
C THR A 165 -3.85 23.16 -13.55
N SER A 166 -5.14 23.32 -13.87
CA SER A 166 -5.76 24.61 -14.11
C SER A 166 -7.11 24.67 -13.41
N LEU A 167 -7.39 25.82 -12.80
CA LEU A 167 -8.60 26.06 -12.03
C LEU A 167 -9.58 26.88 -12.87
N PHE A 168 -10.81 26.37 -13.03
CA PHE A 168 -11.92 27.10 -13.65
C PHE A 168 -12.72 27.91 -12.63
N VAL A 169 -12.50 27.64 -11.36
CA VAL A 169 -13.18 28.27 -10.23
C VAL A 169 -12.12 28.82 -9.27
N VAL A 170 -12.42 29.94 -8.62
CA VAL A 170 -11.52 30.54 -7.62
C VAL A 170 -11.25 29.51 -6.51
N PRO A 171 -10.01 29.37 -5.99
CA PRO A 171 -9.65 28.34 -5.01
C PRO A 171 -10.55 28.25 -3.78
N SER A 172 -11.12 29.37 -3.34
CA SER A 172 -12.05 29.44 -2.19
C SER A 172 -13.40 28.75 -2.43
N HIS A 173 -13.77 28.50 -3.69
CA HIS A 173 -15.05 27.91 -4.09
C HIS A 173 -14.93 26.44 -4.53
N LEU A 174 -13.76 25.83 -4.38
CA LEU A 174 -13.53 24.42 -4.71
C LEU A 174 -14.25 23.52 -3.71
N SER A 175 -15.00 22.54 -4.23
CA SER A 175 -15.70 21.54 -3.44
C SER A 175 -14.75 20.55 -2.76
N ASN A 176 -13.57 20.30 -3.34
CA ASN A 176 -12.52 19.50 -2.73
C ASN A 176 -11.14 20.09 -3.05
N GLN A 177 -10.35 20.38 -2.00
CA GLN A 177 -8.98 20.92 -2.11
C GLN A 177 -7.91 19.82 -2.03
N ASP A 178 -8.26 18.61 -1.59
CA ASP A 178 -7.33 17.50 -1.35
C ASP A 178 -6.66 17.05 -2.65
N PHE A 179 -7.38 17.12 -3.79
CA PHE A 179 -6.82 16.82 -5.10
C PHE A 179 -5.63 17.72 -5.48
N LEU A 180 -5.57 18.96 -4.97
CA LEU A 180 -4.47 19.90 -5.23
C LEU A 180 -3.28 19.70 -4.29
N MET A 181 -3.47 18.99 -3.18
CA MET A 181 -2.42 18.73 -2.20
C MET A 181 -1.75 17.39 -2.52
N ALA A 182 -0.66 17.45 -3.29
CA ALA A 182 0.23 16.31 -3.57
C ALA A 182 0.95 15.73 -2.31
N GLU A 183 0.43 15.98 -1.11
CA GLU A 183 0.93 15.48 0.17
C GLU A 183 0.45 14.06 0.48
N ASP A 184 -0.61 13.59 -0.19
CA ASP A 184 -1.02 12.19 -0.11
C ASP A 184 -0.07 11.29 -0.89
N LYS A 185 0.35 10.18 -0.25
CA LYS A 185 1.24 9.17 -0.86
C LYS A 185 0.72 8.61 -2.20
N GLU A 186 -0.58 8.72 -2.44
CA GLU A 186 -1.26 8.29 -3.67
C GLU A 186 -1.32 9.38 -4.76
N GLY A 187 -1.02 10.63 -4.42
CA GLY A 187 -0.98 11.79 -5.31
C GLY A 187 0.42 12.22 -5.73
N VAL A 188 1.48 11.61 -5.20
CA VAL A 188 2.87 11.89 -5.57
C VAL A 188 3.11 11.43 -7.01
N PHE A 189 3.04 12.36 -7.96
CA PHE A 189 3.30 12.05 -9.36
C PHE A 189 4.79 12.12 -9.66
N ASN A 190 5.43 10.95 -9.72
CA ASN A 190 6.82 10.79 -10.13
C ASN A 190 6.88 9.78 -11.29
N ALA A 191 7.99 9.74 -12.03
CA ALA A 191 8.23 8.72 -13.06
C ALA A 191 8.06 7.27 -12.56
N ASP A 192 8.16 7.05 -11.24
CA ASP A 192 8.07 5.74 -10.58
C ASP A 192 6.74 5.48 -9.86
N HIS A 193 5.93 6.51 -9.66
CA HIS A 193 4.65 6.39 -8.97
C HIS A 193 3.62 7.23 -9.71
N PHE A 194 2.77 6.54 -10.45
CA PHE A 194 1.63 7.15 -11.10
C PHE A 194 0.39 7.06 -10.19
N PRO A 195 -0.37 8.16 -10.02
CA PRO A 195 -1.58 8.17 -9.24
C PRO A 195 -2.64 7.29 -9.90
N LEU A 196 -3.61 6.87 -9.10
CA LEU A 196 -4.63 5.91 -9.53
C LEU A 196 -5.42 6.38 -10.75
N TRP A 197 -5.75 7.68 -10.85
CA TRP A 197 -6.47 8.23 -11.99
C TRP A 197 -5.70 8.09 -13.30
N TYR A 198 -4.36 8.23 -13.26
CA TYR A 198 -3.49 8.10 -14.42
C TYR A 198 -3.39 6.62 -14.86
N LYS A 199 -3.21 5.72 -13.89
CA LYS A 199 -3.18 4.25 -14.13
C LYS A 199 -4.48 3.75 -14.75
N ARG A 200 -5.62 4.06 -14.12
CA ARG A 200 -6.93 3.63 -14.61
C ARG A 200 -7.24 4.17 -16.00
N ALA A 201 -6.90 5.43 -16.27
CA ALA A 201 -7.11 6.02 -17.60
C ALA A 201 -6.27 5.32 -18.68
N ALA A 202 -5.05 4.90 -18.37
CA ALA A 202 -4.16 4.23 -19.31
C ALA A 202 -4.42 2.72 -19.49
N GLU A 203 -5.08 2.08 -18.53
CA GLU A 203 -5.57 0.69 -18.69
C GLU A 203 -6.76 0.61 -19.63
N GLN A 204 -7.53 1.69 -19.73
CA GLN A 204 -8.73 1.76 -20.56
C GLN A 204 -8.39 2.08 -22.03
N VAL A 205 -9.24 1.61 -22.95
CA VAL A 205 -9.12 1.91 -24.38
C VAL A 205 -9.12 3.43 -24.62
N PRO A 206 -8.16 3.98 -25.39
CA PRO A 206 -8.11 5.40 -25.71
C PRO A 206 -9.41 5.91 -26.36
N GLY A 207 -9.83 7.12 -25.99
CA GLY A 207 -11.12 7.69 -26.42
C GLY A 207 -12.31 7.34 -25.53
N THR A 208 -12.10 6.52 -24.50
CA THR A 208 -13.10 6.28 -23.45
C THR A 208 -12.74 7.05 -22.18
N PHE A 209 -13.77 7.39 -21.38
CA PHE A 209 -13.60 8.12 -20.13
C PHE A 209 -13.77 7.20 -18.93
N VAL A 210 -12.84 7.32 -17.98
CA VAL A 210 -12.91 6.66 -16.69
C VAL A 210 -13.42 7.65 -15.66
N TYR A 211 -14.58 7.34 -15.09
CA TYR A 211 -15.20 8.09 -14.01
C TYR A 211 -14.90 7.41 -12.67
N SER A 212 -14.53 8.20 -11.67
CA SER A 212 -14.22 7.70 -10.33
C SER A 212 -14.48 8.76 -9.28
N ILE A 213 -14.86 8.33 -8.08
CA ILE A 213 -14.97 9.19 -6.89
C ILE A 213 -13.70 8.96 -6.06
N PRO A 214 -12.96 10.01 -5.66
CA PRO A 214 -11.78 9.85 -4.82
C PRO A 214 -12.17 9.29 -3.45
N PHE A 215 -11.40 8.32 -2.97
CA PHE A 215 -11.56 7.75 -1.62
C PHE A 215 -10.64 8.52 -0.66
N GLY A 216 -11.21 9.32 0.23
CA GLY A 216 -10.45 10.12 1.19
C GLY A 216 -11.33 10.48 2.39
N GLY A 217 -10.82 10.20 3.59
CA GLY A 217 -11.56 10.24 4.85
C GLY A 217 -11.92 11.64 5.35
N ASN A 218 -12.85 12.28 4.65
CA ASN A 218 -13.68 13.33 5.22
C ASN A 218 -15.08 13.24 4.61
N GLU A 219 -16.09 13.56 5.44
CA GLU A 219 -17.50 13.16 5.28
C GLU A 219 -18.22 13.70 4.03
N ASN A 220 -17.56 14.45 3.15
CA ASN A 220 -18.19 15.09 1.99
C ASN A 220 -17.51 14.70 0.67
N LYS A 221 -17.91 13.55 0.10
CA LYS A 221 -17.59 13.15 -1.28
C LYS A 221 -18.34 14.07 -2.26
N SER A 222 -17.75 15.22 -2.57
CA SER A 222 -18.42 16.30 -3.33
C SER A 222 -18.03 16.36 -4.81
N VAL A 223 -17.13 15.49 -5.27
CA VAL A 223 -16.51 15.58 -6.60
C VAL A 223 -16.42 14.24 -7.32
N VAL A 224 -16.45 14.30 -8.65
CA VAL A 224 -16.22 13.18 -9.57
C VAL A 224 -15.05 13.54 -10.47
N LEU A 225 -14.13 12.59 -10.64
CA LEU A 225 -13.01 12.68 -11.57
C LEU A 225 -13.37 11.96 -12.86
N ALA A 226 -13.15 12.59 -14.00
CA ALA A 226 -13.25 11.99 -15.31
C ALA A 226 -11.89 12.08 -16.01
N SER A 227 -11.28 10.94 -16.31
CA SER A 227 -9.93 10.86 -16.88
C SER A 227 -9.90 10.02 -18.15
N THR A 228 -9.04 10.36 -19.10
CA THR A 228 -8.80 9.60 -20.33
C THR A 228 -7.32 9.60 -20.69
N ALA A 229 -6.87 8.57 -21.40
CA ALA A 229 -5.50 8.46 -21.89
C ALA A 229 -5.35 9.10 -23.27
N ILE A 230 -4.24 9.81 -23.46
CA ILE A 230 -3.82 10.36 -24.74
C ILE A 230 -2.92 9.34 -25.42
N GLN A 231 -3.39 8.81 -26.53
CA GLN A 231 -2.63 7.92 -27.39
C GLN A 231 -2.10 8.71 -28.59
N LEU A 232 -0.79 8.62 -28.83
CA LEU A 232 -0.18 9.13 -30.05
C LEU A 232 -0.31 8.05 -31.13
N LEU A 233 -0.87 8.38 -32.29
CA LEU A 233 -0.94 7.47 -33.43
C LEU A 233 0.26 7.76 -34.35
N ASP A 234 1.20 6.82 -34.41
CA ASP A 234 2.29 6.77 -35.38
C ASP A 234 2.13 5.51 -36.24
N ASP A 235 2.55 5.53 -37.51
CA ASP A 235 2.17 4.55 -38.56
C ASP A 235 2.33 3.07 -38.16
N ARG A 236 3.19 2.76 -37.18
CA ARG A 236 3.40 1.41 -36.64
C ARG A 236 3.32 1.31 -35.11
N LYS A 237 3.12 2.40 -34.38
CA LYS A 237 3.20 2.45 -32.91
C LYS A 237 2.12 3.35 -32.35
N SER A 238 1.52 2.94 -31.24
CA SER A 238 0.45 3.68 -30.61
C SER A 238 0.62 3.83 -29.10
N PRO A 239 1.69 4.54 -28.63
CA PRO A 239 1.98 4.66 -27.21
C PRO A 239 1.01 5.59 -26.49
N ILE A 240 0.75 5.30 -25.22
CA ILE A 240 0.09 6.22 -24.29
C ILE A 240 1.16 7.18 -23.76
N VAL A 241 0.98 8.47 -24.01
CA VAL A 241 1.99 9.51 -23.69
C VAL A 241 1.61 10.34 -22.46
N ALA A 242 0.31 10.50 -22.23
CA ALA A 242 -0.21 11.32 -21.16
C ALA A 242 -1.62 10.87 -20.79
N SER A 243 -2.12 11.36 -19.66
CA SER A 243 -3.53 11.27 -19.29
C SER A 243 -4.04 12.65 -18.92
N VAL A 244 -5.22 12.98 -19.42
CA VAL A 244 -5.92 14.23 -19.14
C VAL A 244 -7.21 13.93 -18.42
N GLY A 245 -7.63 14.82 -17.54
CA GLY A 245 -8.91 14.69 -16.86
C GLY A 245 -9.44 15.98 -16.31
N ILE A 246 -10.65 15.89 -15.78
CA ILE A 246 -11.36 16.99 -15.15
C ILE A 246 -11.95 16.54 -13.82
N GLN A 247 -11.96 17.46 -12.86
CA GLN A 247 -12.75 17.36 -11.63
C GLN A 247 -14.03 18.17 -11.81
N MET A 248 -15.17 17.55 -11.53
CA MET A 248 -16.47 18.20 -11.56
C MET A 248 -17.23 17.96 -10.26
N LYS A 249 -18.17 18.86 -9.96
CA LYS A 249 -19.07 18.71 -8.81
C LYS A 249 -19.96 17.49 -8.98
N LEU A 250 -20.09 16.70 -7.92
CA LEU A 250 -20.96 15.53 -7.89
C LEU A 250 -22.42 15.91 -8.21
N ASP A 251 -22.94 16.97 -7.59
CA ASP A 251 -24.29 17.49 -7.86
C ASP A 251 -24.51 17.82 -9.34
N PHE A 252 -23.50 18.39 -9.99
CA PHE A 252 -23.59 18.76 -11.41
C PHE A 252 -23.68 17.50 -12.28
N PHE A 253 -22.82 16.52 -12.00
CA PHE A 253 -22.82 15.23 -12.68
C PHE A 253 -24.15 14.49 -12.52
N GLN A 254 -24.65 14.41 -11.28
CA GLN A 254 -25.93 13.78 -10.96
C GLN A 254 -27.11 14.47 -11.66
N ARG A 255 -27.18 15.81 -11.68
CA ARG A 255 -28.23 16.54 -12.40
C ARG A 255 -28.22 16.23 -13.89
N LYS A 256 -27.04 16.14 -14.52
CA LYS A 256 -26.93 15.77 -15.94
C LYS A 256 -27.39 14.34 -16.18
N PHE A 257 -27.03 13.40 -15.30
CA PHE A 257 -27.51 12.01 -15.35
C PHE A 257 -29.04 11.95 -15.26
N TRP A 258 -29.65 12.56 -14.25
CA TRP A 258 -31.10 12.56 -14.07
C TRP A 258 -31.84 13.27 -15.22
N THR A 259 -31.26 14.33 -15.78
CA THR A 259 -31.82 14.99 -16.96
C THR A 259 -31.81 14.05 -18.17
N ALA A 260 -30.74 13.28 -18.36
CA ALA A 260 -30.61 12.32 -19.44
C ALA A 260 -31.53 11.10 -19.25
N SER A 261 -31.65 10.57 -18.02
CA SER A 261 -32.52 9.43 -17.72
C SER A 261 -34.01 9.74 -17.91
N ARG A 262 -34.38 11.03 -17.88
CA ARG A 262 -35.75 11.52 -18.15
C ARG A 262 -36.04 11.73 -19.63
N GLN A 263 -35.02 11.81 -20.48
CA GLN A 263 -35.20 12.05 -21.91
C GLN A 263 -35.64 10.75 -22.61
N CYS A 264 -36.93 10.65 -22.91
CA CYS A 264 -37.50 9.54 -23.67
C CYS A 264 -37.29 9.74 -25.18
N ALA A 265 -36.69 8.76 -25.85
CA ALA A 265 -36.52 8.76 -27.32
C ALA A 265 -37.77 8.27 -28.09
N ALA A 266 -38.84 7.87 -27.41
CA ALA A 266 -40.04 7.32 -28.04
C ALA A 266 -40.86 8.41 -28.74
N LEU A 267 -41.25 8.16 -29.99
CA LEU A 267 -42.09 9.04 -30.83
C LEU A 267 -43.45 9.38 -30.20
N ASP A 268 -43.95 8.53 -29.29
CA ASP A 268 -45.22 8.72 -28.56
C ASP A 268 -45.06 9.43 -27.20
N GLY A 269 -43.83 9.81 -26.81
CA GLY A 269 -43.55 10.55 -25.57
C GLY A 269 -43.81 9.78 -24.26
N LYS A 270 -44.20 8.50 -24.31
CA LYS A 270 -44.53 7.69 -23.14
C LYS A 270 -43.42 6.67 -22.85
N CYS A 271 -42.60 6.93 -21.84
CA CYS A 271 -41.64 5.95 -21.32
C CYS A 271 -42.36 4.87 -20.50
N THR A 272 -42.08 3.60 -20.78
CA THR A 272 -42.57 2.46 -19.98
C THR A 272 -41.78 2.27 -18.69
N ILE A 273 -40.52 2.69 -18.67
CA ILE A 273 -39.60 2.61 -17.51
C ILE A 273 -38.97 4.00 -17.36
N SER A 274 -39.23 4.66 -16.23
CA SER A 274 -38.64 5.95 -15.88
C SER A 274 -38.12 5.89 -14.45
N CYS A 275 -36.96 6.48 -14.22
CA CYS A 275 -36.37 6.60 -12.88
C CYS A 275 -37.10 7.62 -11.99
N ASP A 276 -38.12 8.31 -12.49
CA ASP A 276 -39.00 9.14 -11.66
C ASP A 276 -40.13 8.31 -10.99
N ASN A 277 -40.28 7.03 -11.34
CA ASN A 277 -41.28 6.16 -10.73
C ASN A 277 -40.74 5.58 -9.41
N GLU A 278 -41.49 5.72 -8.31
CA GLU A 278 -41.15 5.20 -6.98
C GLU A 278 -41.03 3.66 -6.94
N ASP A 279 -41.64 2.97 -7.91
CA ASP A 279 -41.54 1.53 -8.09
C ASP A 279 -40.18 1.06 -8.61
N ILE A 280 -39.28 1.97 -9.03
CA ILE A 280 -38.02 1.62 -9.69
C ILE A 280 -36.88 2.41 -9.06
N LYS A 281 -35.77 1.73 -8.76
CA LYS A 281 -34.52 2.37 -8.34
C LYS A 281 -33.50 2.35 -9.47
N CYS A 282 -32.89 3.51 -9.71
CA CYS A 282 -31.85 3.67 -10.72
C CYS A 282 -30.51 4.00 -10.08
N TYR A 283 -29.48 3.26 -10.48
CA TYR A 283 -28.12 3.42 -10.03
C TYR A 283 -27.20 3.63 -11.23
N LEU A 284 -26.18 4.45 -11.03
CA LEU A 284 -25.03 4.54 -11.92
C LEU A 284 -23.83 4.00 -11.17
N ILE A 285 -23.24 2.90 -11.64
CA ILE A 285 -22.10 2.25 -10.99
C ILE A 285 -20.89 2.24 -11.91
N ASP A 286 -19.68 2.16 -11.34
CA ASP A 286 -18.46 1.89 -12.11
C ASP A 286 -18.25 0.39 -12.39
N ASN A 287 -17.25 0.09 -13.20
CA ASN A 287 -16.80 -1.26 -13.54
C ASN A 287 -16.27 -2.06 -12.33
N ASN A 288 -16.06 -1.42 -11.18
CA ASN A 288 -15.69 -2.06 -9.92
C ASN A 288 -16.88 -2.23 -8.97
N GLY A 289 -18.07 -1.76 -9.34
CA GLY A 289 -19.29 -1.86 -8.56
C GLY A 289 -19.45 -0.78 -7.49
N PHE A 290 -18.77 0.35 -7.57
CA PHE A 290 -19.04 1.51 -6.71
C PHE A 290 -20.15 2.38 -7.29
N ILE A 291 -21.03 2.88 -6.42
CA ILE A 291 -22.15 3.74 -6.80
C ILE A 291 -21.66 5.18 -7.01
N LEU A 292 -21.92 5.77 -8.19
CA LEU A 292 -21.69 7.19 -8.48
C LEU A 292 -22.95 8.02 -8.35
N VAL A 293 -24.09 7.50 -8.81
CA VAL A 293 -25.38 8.19 -8.78
C VAL A 293 -26.45 7.24 -8.29
N THR A 294 -27.30 7.76 -7.42
CA THR A 294 -28.41 7.08 -6.76
C THR A 294 -29.37 8.17 -6.26
N GLU A 295 -30.61 7.82 -6.00
CA GLU A 295 -31.60 8.75 -5.43
C GLU A 295 -31.24 9.13 -3.99
N ASP A 296 -30.74 8.17 -3.21
CA ASP A 296 -30.25 8.39 -1.84
C ASP A 296 -28.76 8.72 -1.86
N TYR A 297 -28.45 10.02 -1.77
CA TYR A 297 -27.08 10.52 -1.80
C TYR A 297 -26.14 9.89 -0.76
N SER A 298 -26.65 9.37 0.37
CA SER A 298 -25.84 8.73 1.41
C SER A 298 -25.15 7.44 0.93
N GLN A 299 -25.70 6.80 -0.11
CA GLN A 299 -25.16 5.59 -0.71
C GLN A 299 -24.06 5.87 -1.75
N THR A 300 -23.80 7.14 -2.06
CA THR A 300 -22.81 7.51 -3.07
C THR A 300 -21.39 7.15 -2.62
N GLY A 301 -20.69 6.42 -3.50
CA GLY A 301 -19.35 5.89 -3.26
C GLY A 301 -19.32 4.72 -2.26
N LEU A 302 -20.47 4.13 -1.92
CA LEU A 302 -20.53 2.80 -1.30
C LEU A 302 -20.46 1.73 -2.38
N PHE A 303 -20.14 0.52 -1.95
CA PHE A 303 -20.15 -0.64 -2.83
C PHE A 303 -21.58 -1.10 -3.10
N PHE A 304 -21.90 -1.33 -4.37
CA PHE A 304 -23.23 -1.76 -4.80
C PHE A 304 -23.65 -3.08 -4.16
N GLY A 305 -22.72 -4.00 -3.87
CA GLY A 305 -23.03 -5.26 -3.20
C GLY A 305 -23.41 -5.13 -1.71
N GLU A 306 -23.08 -4.01 -1.06
CA GLU A 306 -23.50 -3.71 0.31
C GLU A 306 -24.92 -3.14 0.34
N VAL A 307 -25.30 -2.39 -0.68
CA VAL A 307 -26.62 -1.75 -0.80
C VAL A 307 -27.65 -2.70 -1.43
N GLU A 308 -27.30 -3.35 -2.55
CA GLU A 308 -28.16 -4.24 -3.34
C GLU A 308 -27.50 -5.63 -3.50
N SER A 309 -27.33 -6.33 -2.37
CA SER A 309 -26.65 -7.62 -2.29
C SER A 309 -27.28 -8.71 -3.16
N ALA A 310 -28.62 -8.75 -3.24
CA ALA A 310 -29.36 -9.72 -4.05
C ALA A 310 -29.02 -9.58 -5.55
N VAL A 311 -28.95 -8.34 -6.05
CA VAL A 311 -28.61 -8.04 -7.44
C VAL A 311 -27.16 -8.37 -7.72
N MET A 312 -26.24 -7.96 -6.83
CA MET A 312 -24.81 -8.26 -6.99
C MET A 312 -24.54 -9.77 -7.01
N ASN A 313 -25.17 -10.54 -6.11
CA ASN A 313 -25.05 -12.01 -6.11
C ASN A 313 -25.51 -12.62 -7.44
N LYS A 314 -26.64 -12.13 -7.99
CA LYS A 314 -27.12 -12.60 -9.28
C LYS A 314 -26.17 -12.25 -10.42
N LEU A 315 -25.59 -11.03 -10.41
CA LEU A 315 -24.58 -10.60 -11.38
C LEU A 315 -23.31 -11.46 -11.33
N LEU A 316 -22.89 -11.88 -10.13
CA LEU A 316 -21.78 -12.83 -9.95
C LEU A 316 -22.12 -14.22 -10.51
N LEU A 317 -23.32 -14.73 -10.25
CA LEU A 317 -23.79 -16.02 -10.77
C LEU A 317 -23.93 -16.03 -12.30
N MET A 318 -24.32 -14.89 -12.88
CA MET A 318 -24.42 -14.72 -14.34
C MET A 318 -23.05 -14.52 -15.01
N GLY A 319 -21.97 -14.37 -14.25
CA GLY A 319 -20.63 -14.09 -14.76
C GLY A 319 -20.43 -12.65 -15.24
N SER A 320 -21.42 -11.77 -15.08
CA SER A 320 -21.30 -10.36 -15.44
C SER A 320 -20.28 -9.63 -14.55
N PHE A 321 -20.24 -9.97 -13.27
CA PHE A 321 -19.18 -9.54 -12.36
C PHE A 321 -18.34 -10.74 -11.95
N LYS A 322 -17.04 -10.49 -11.76
CA LYS A 322 -16.09 -11.48 -11.27
C LYS A 322 -15.55 -11.05 -9.92
N ARG A 323 -15.61 -11.96 -8.95
CA ARG A 323 -14.92 -11.81 -7.67
C ARG A 323 -13.47 -12.26 -7.83
N ILE A 324 -12.54 -11.39 -7.43
CA ILE A 324 -11.10 -11.61 -7.42
C ILE A 324 -10.64 -11.51 -5.96
N THR A 325 -9.92 -12.51 -5.46
CA THR A 325 -9.33 -12.46 -4.12
C THR A 325 -7.92 -11.92 -4.20
N LEU A 326 -7.66 -10.84 -3.47
CA LEU A 326 -6.34 -10.22 -3.37
C LEU A 326 -5.78 -10.45 -1.97
N TYR A 327 -4.47 -10.64 -1.88
CA TYR A 327 -3.77 -10.95 -0.63
C TYR A 327 -2.76 -9.84 -0.30
N ASP A 328 -2.87 -9.24 0.88
CA ASP A 328 -1.87 -8.30 1.42
C ASP A 328 -1.16 -8.95 2.63
N TYR A 329 0.09 -9.36 2.40
CA TYR A 329 1.01 -9.94 3.39
C TYR A 329 1.81 -8.89 4.17
N GLN A 330 1.56 -7.59 3.94
CA GLN A 330 2.20 -6.47 4.63
C GLN A 330 1.15 -5.57 5.31
N ALA A 331 -0.05 -6.09 5.53
CA ALA A 331 -1.15 -5.38 6.18
C ALA A 331 -0.87 -5.19 7.67
N LEU A 332 -1.63 -4.28 8.29
CA LEU A 332 -1.57 -4.00 9.71
C LEU A 332 -2.96 -4.26 10.32
N CYS A 333 -3.06 -5.20 11.24
CA CYS A 333 -4.29 -5.53 11.95
C CYS A 333 -4.27 -4.91 13.35
N ARG A 334 -5.46 -4.68 13.89
CA ARG A 334 -5.63 -4.15 15.24
C ARG A 334 -5.62 -5.31 16.23
N GLU A 335 -4.59 -5.38 17.05
CA GLU A 335 -4.59 -6.24 18.23
C GLU A 335 -4.83 -5.40 19.48
N TYR A 336 -5.68 -5.95 20.36
CA TYR A 336 -5.76 -5.45 21.73
C TYR A 336 -4.50 -5.92 22.44
N ALA A 337 -3.69 -4.98 22.95
CA ALA A 337 -2.57 -5.33 23.80
C ALA A 337 -3.11 -6.09 25.03
N GLY A 338 -3.03 -7.42 24.98
CA GLY A 338 -3.33 -8.27 26.12
C GLY A 338 -2.46 -7.79 27.27
N SER A 339 -3.06 -7.60 28.44
CA SER A 339 -2.26 -7.48 29.66
C SER A 339 -1.40 -8.73 29.71
N SER A 340 -0.09 -8.58 29.53
CA SER A 340 0.83 -9.65 29.85
C SER A 340 0.73 -9.83 31.37
N ASP A 341 -0.19 -10.67 31.81
CA ASP A 341 -0.10 -11.27 33.13
C ASP A 341 1.14 -12.15 33.07
N SER A 342 2.29 -11.53 33.36
CA SER A 342 3.51 -12.24 33.71
C SER A 342 3.31 -12.86 35.10
N ALA A 343 2.30 -13.70 35.24
CA ALA A 343 2.14 -14.62 36.33
C ALA A 343 3.16 -15.74 36.09
N ARG A 344 4.43 -15.45 36.40
CA ARG A 344 5.41 -16.52 36.59
C ARG A 344 4.89 -17.35 37.76
N SER A 345 4.51 -18.61 37.49
CA SER A 345 4.25 -19.59 38.55
C SER A 345 5.52 -19.70 39.41
N ILE A 346 5.43 -19.23 40.66
CA ILE A 346 6.53 -19.19 41.62
C ILE A 346 6.73 -20.62 42.13
N SER A 347 7.49 -21.43 41.41
CA SER A 347 7.63 -22.86 41.71
C SER A 347 8.75 -23.20 42.71
N HIS A 348 9.55 -22.24 43.19
CA HIS A 348 10.65 -22.54 44.11
C HIS A 348 10.84 -21.50 45.23
N PRO A 349 10.50 -21.82 46.50
CA PRO A 349 10.69 -20.91 47.64
C PRO A 349 12.17 -20.56 47.88
N PHE A 350 13.11 -21.45 47.55
CA PHE A 350 14.56 -21.21 47.70
C PHE A 350 15.11 -20.18 46.72
N SER A 351 14.52 -20.05 45.52
CA SER A 351 14.92 -19.05 44.53
C SER A 351 14.49 -17.64 44.97
N MET A 352 13.34 -17.53 45.65
CA MET A 352 12.86 -16.28 46.22
C MET A 352 13.78 -15.78 47.33
N VAL A 353 14.20 -16.67 48.23
CA VAL A 353 15.15 -16.32 49.32
C VAL A 353 16.50 -15.88 48.74
N LYS A 354 17.02 -16.59 47.74
CA LYS A 354 18.28 -16.23 47.07
C LYS A 354 18.17 -14.89 46.31
N TRP A 355 17.08 -14.65 45.59
CA TRP A 355 16.81 -13.39 44.90
C TRP A 355 16.67 -12.23 45.89
N LEU A 356 15.91 -12.44 46.97
CA LEU A 356 15.70 -11.45 48.02
C LEU A 356 17.02 -11.11 48.72
N LEU A 357 17.83 -12.10 49.07
CA LEU A 357 19.16 -11.90 49.65
C LEU A 357 20.09 -11.15 48.69
N THR A 358 20.09 -11.51 47.40
CA THR A 358 20.93 -10.82 46.41
C THR A 358 20.50 -9.36 46.25
N LYS A 359 19.20 -9.09 46.24
CA LYS A 359 18.66 -7.73 46.17
C LYS A 359 18.87 -6.94 47.44
N LEU A 360 18.82 -7.58 48.61
CA LEU A 360 19.12 -6.97 49.90
C LEU A 360 20.61 -6.62 50.02
N VAL A 361 21.50 -7.47 49.51
CA VAL A 361 22.94 -7.18 49.45
C VAL A 361 23.24 -6.03 48.49
N ILE A 362 22.64 -6.02 47.29
CA ILE A 362 22.79 -4.89 46.34
C ILE A 362 22.22 -3.60 46.94
N PHE A 363 21.05 -3.67 47.58
CA PHE A 363 20.45 -2.54 48.27
C PHE A 363 21.36 -1.99 49.37
N LEU A 364 21.96 -2.86 50.19
CA LEU A 364 22.92 -2.46 51.23
C LEU A 364 24.22 -1.88 50.64
N LEU A 365 24.67 -2.39 49.49
CA LEU A 365 25.86 -1.86 48.78
C LEU A 365 25.60 -0.50 48.13
N GLU A 366 24.39 -0.27 47.61
CA GLU A 366 23.97 0.96 46.94
C GLU A 366 23.28 1.94 47.91
N PHE A 367 23.20 1.61 49.21
CA PHE A 367 22.45 2.38 50.19
C PHE A 367 23.16 3.71 50.52
N ASN A 368 22.85 4.75 49.75
CA ASN A 368 23.31 6.10 49.99
C ASN A 368 22.16 6.93 50.60
N LEU A 369 22.30 7.32 51.87
CA LEU A 369 21.34 8.13 52.63
C LEU A 369 20.98 9.46 51.94
N TYR A 370 21.84 9.97 51.06
CA TYR A 370 21.58 11.19 50.29
C TYR A 370 20.54 11.00 49.18
N SER A 371 20.42 9.78 48.63
CA SER A 371 19.47 9.47 47.54
C SER A 371 18.03 9.34 48.05
N TRP A 372 17.83 8.92 49.31
CA TRP A 372 16.48 8.75 49.88
C TRP A 372 15.75 10.09 50.06
N TRP A 373 16.46 11.19 50.35
CA TRP A 373 15.82 12.50 50.56
C TRP A 373 15.37 13.21 49.27
N HIS A 374 15.82 12.74 48.09
CA HIS A 374 15.56 13.39 46.79
C HIS A 374 14.77 12.51 45.80
N VAL A 375 13.93 11.60 46.29
CA VAL A 375 13.02 10.86 45.40
C VAL A 375 11.69 11.57 45.30
N ASP A 376 11.47 12.27 44.19
CA ASP A 376 10.13 12.66 43.71
C ASP A 376 9.31 11.40 43.43
N LEU A 377 8.72 10.83 44.47
CA LEU A 377 7.91 9.62 44.40
C LEU A 377 6.48 9.99 43.97
N SER A 378 6.32 10.38 42.70
CA SER A 378 5.02 10.34 42.02
C SER A 378 5.18 9.81 40.60
N VAL A 379 5.48 8.53 40.47
CA VAL A 379 5.17 7.82 39.22
C VAL A 379 3.71 7.41 39.29
N LYS A 380 2.83 8.23 38.72
CA LYS A 380 1.46 7.82 38.41
C LYS A 380 1.55 6.66 37.42
N ALA A 381 1.34 5.44 37.90
CA ALA A 381 1.07 4.29 37.05
C ALA A 381 -0.29 4.52 36.36
N GLN A 382 -0.27 5.16 35.20
CA GLN A 382 -1.44 5.26 34.35
C GLN A 382 -1.73 3.86 33.82
N ARG A 383 -2.75 3.19 34.36
CA ARG A 383 -3.36 2.01 33.74
C ARG A 383 -3.79 2.43 32.34
N SER A 384 -2.99 2.12 31.32
CA SER A 384 -3.41 2.29 29.94
C SER A 384 -4.60 1.37 29.72
N ARG A 385 -5.81 1.95 29.60
CA ARG A 385 -6.92 1.28 28.93
C ARG A 385 -6.37 0.67 27.65
N GLY A 386 -6.64 -0.63 27.43
CA GLY A 386 -6.04 -1.47 26.40
C GLY A 386 -5.68 -0.66 25.15
N LYS A 387 -4.38 -0.39 24.99
CA LYS A 387 -3.90 0.40 23.87
C LYS A 387 -4.05 -0.49 22.64
N ILE A 388 -4.91 -0.09 21.70
CA ILE A 388 -5.00 -0.77 20.41
C ILE A 388 -3.64 -0.61 19.73
N MET A 389 -3.00 -1.73 19.44
CA MET A 389 -1.70 -1.77 18.78
C MET A 389 -1.90 -2.31 17.36
N MET A 390 -1.26 -1.68 16.39
CA MET A 390 -1.22 -2.18 15.02
C MET A 390 -0.09 -3.20 14.92
N VAL A 391 -0.39 -4.42 14.51
CA VAL A 391 0.59 -5.49 14.30
C VAL A 391 0.58 -5.94 12.84
N PRO A 392 1.72 -6.36 12.27
CA PRO A 392 1.74 -6.98 10.94
C PRO A 392 0.88 -8.24 10.91
N CYS A 393 0.01 -8.35 9.92
CA CYS A 393 -0.87 -9.49 9.69
C CYS A 393 -1.05 -9.73 8.20
N ASP A 394 -1.61 -10.89 7.86
CA ASP A 394 -1.97 -11.24 6.49
C ASP A 394 -3.47 -11.04 6.31
N THR A 395 -3.87 -10.29 5.29
CA THR A 395 -5.28 -10.03 4.99
C THR A 395 -5.62 -10.47 3.58
N GLU A 396 -6.85 -10.95 3.39
CA GLU A 396 -7.45 -11.13 2.08
C GLU A 396 -8.57 -10.11 1.90
N TYR A 397 -8.65 -9.46 0.75
CA TYR A 397 -9.73 -8.55 0.42
C TYR A 397 -10.35 -8.96 -0.92
N PRO A 398 -11.68 -9.12 -0.97
CA PRO A 398 -12.37 -9.41 -2.22
C PRO A 398 -12.51 -8.13 -3.05
N ALA A 399 -12.05 -8.19 -4.30
CA ALA A 399 -12.26 -7.16 -5.30
C ALA A 399 -13.26 -7.65 -6.35
N PHE A 400 -13.99 -6.71 -6.94
CA PHE A 400 -15.00 -6.99 -7.96
C PHE A 400 -14.69 -6.22 -9.23
N VAL A 401 -14.82 -6.90 -10.36
CA VAL A 401 -14.58 -6.33 -11.68
C VAL A 401 -15.66 -6.83 -12.64
N SER A 402 -16.27 -5.93 -13.38
CA SER A 402 -17.21 -6.24 -14.45
C SER A 402 -16.49 -6.83 -15.67
N GLU A 403 -17.10 -7.78 -16.35
CA GLU A 403 -16.58 -8.28 -17.62
C GLU A 403 -16.91 -7.30 -18.77
N CYS A 404 -15.96 -7.04 -19.67
CA CYS A 404 -16.07 -6.01 -20.72
C CYS A 404 -17.06 -6.34 -21.86
N THR A 405 -17.77 -7.46 -21.78
CA THR A 405 -18.67 -7.97 -22.84
C THR A 405 -20.15 -7.65 -22.60
N ILE A 406 -20.49 -7.04 -21.46
CA ILE A 406 -21.87 -6.75 -21.09
C ILE A 406 -22.37 -5.55 -21.90
N LYS A 407 -23.21 -5.81 -22.89
CA LYS A 407 -23.97 -4.74 -23.55
C LYS A 407 -25.25 -4.43 -22.77
N GLU A 408 -26.05 -5.46 -22.51
CA GLU A 408 -27.27 -5.38 -21.72
C GLU A 408 -27.57 -6.77 -21.13
N THR A 409 -27.84 -6.83 -19.83
CA THR A 409 -28.25 -8.08 -19.16
C THR A 409 -29.46 -7.82 -18.29
N THR A 410 -30.48 -8.65 -18.43
CA THR A 410 -31.68 -8.65 -17.61
C THR A 410 -31.67 -9.85 -16.68
N GLY A 411 -31.93 -9.63 -15.40
CA GLY A 411 -32.01 -10.70 -14.41
C GLY A 411 -33.34 -10.69 -13.66
N ASN A 412 -33.76 -11.88 -13.24
CA ASN A 412 -34.87 -12.06 -12.31
C ASN A 412 -34.36 -12.80 -11.07
N ILE A 413 -34.75 -12.31 -9.90
CA ILE A 413 -34.37 -12.80 -8.58
C ILE A 413 -35.65 -13.23 -7.88
N ASP A 414 -35.70 -14.48 -7.43
CA ASP A 414 -36.81 -14.99 -6.64
C ASP A 414 -36.54 -14.69 -5.16
N CYS A 415 -37.43 -13.91 -4.53
CA CYS A 415 -37.30 -13.47 -3.14
C CYS A 415 -38.50 -13.97 -2.32
N GLU A 416 -38.60 -15.31 -2.19
CA GLU A 416 -39.56 -16.02 -1.33
C GLU A 416 -40.97 -15.43 -1.31
N GLY A 417 -41.63 -15.39 -2.47
CA GLY A 417 -43.01 -14.92 -2.62
C GLY A 417 -43.20 -13.76 -3.60
N CYS A 418 -42.11 -13.26 -4.17
CA CYS A 418 -42.10 -12.24 -5.21
C CYS A 418 -40.91 -12.45 -6.15
N ALA A 419 -40.97 -11.85 -7.33
CA ALA A 419 -39.88 -11.82 -8.29
C ALA A 419 -39.39 -10.38 -8.45
N ARG A 420 -38.11 -10.14 -8.19
CA ARG A 420 -37.46 -8.84 -8.35
C ARG A 420 -36.63 -8.85 -9.63
N THR A 421 -36.96 -7.95 -10.56
CA THR A 421 -36.26 -7.85 -11.84
C THR A 421 -35.26 -6.71 -11.84
N PHE A 422 -34.18 -6.86 -12.60
CA PHE A 422 -33.22 -5.80 -12.82
C PHE A 422 -32.67 -5.83 -14.24
N VAL A 423 -32.19 -4.68 -14.69
CA VAL A 423 -31.51 -4.49 -15.97
C VAL A 423 -30.21 -3.76 -15.71
N ILE A 424 -29.11 -4.26 -16.27
CA ILE A 424 -27.82 -3.58 -16.29
C ILE A 424 -27.41 -3.30 -17.74
N GLN A 425 -26.99 -2.07 -18.02
CA GLN A 425 -26.55 -1.65 -19.34
C GLN A 425 -25.25 -0.85 -19.24
N GLN A 426 -24.27 -1.17 -20.10
CA GLN A 426 -23.02 -0.41 -20.17
C GLN A 426 -23.25 0.91 -20.91
N ILE A 427 -22.71 2.01 -20.37
CA ILE A 427 -22.69 3.30 -21.05
C ILE A 427 -21.53 3.33 -22.05
N PRO A 428 -21.80 3.51 -23.36
CA PRO A 428 -20.76 3.54 -24.38
C PRO A 428 -19.65 4.55 -24.08
N SER A 429 -18.41 4.18 -24.44
CA SER A 429 -17.23 5.03 -24.27
C SER A 429 -16.94 5.45 -22.82
N SER A 430 -17.38 4.65 -21.85
CA SER A 430 -17.10 4.87 -20.43
C SER A 430 -16.93 3.56 -19.65
N ASN A 431 -16.46 3.66 -18.42
CA ASN A 431 -16.41 2.56 -17.46
C ASN A 431 -17.73 2.40 -16.65
N LEU A 432 -18.79 3.12 -17.01
CA LEU A 432 -20.02 3.19 -16.22
C LEU A 432 -21.07 2.20 -16.70
N PHE A 433 -21.88 1.73 -15.76
CA PHE A 433 -23.05 0.91 -15.98
C PHE A 433 -24.27 1.55 -15.33
N MET A 434 -25.38 1.60 -16.07
CA MET A 434 -26.68 1.96 -15.52
C MET A 434 -27.37 0.68 -15.05
N VAL A 435 -27.79 0.65 -13.79
CA VAL A 435 -28.54 -0.46 -13.20
C VAL A 435 -29.92 0.04 -12.79
N VAL A 436 -30.94 -0.65 -13.26
CA VAL A 436 -32.34 -0.36 -12.95
C VAL A 436 -32.92 -1.56 -12.24
N VAL A 437 -33.46 -1.36 -11.04
CA VAL A 437 -33.95 -2.43 -10.16
C VAL A 437 -35.39 -2.15 -9.77
N ASP A 438 -36.26 -3.15 -9.88
CA ASP A 438 -37.63 -3.08 -9.40
C ASP A 438 -37.63 -2.95 -7.85
N ASN A 439 -38.43 -2.04 -7.30
CA ASN A 439 -38.54 -1.77 -5.88
C ASN A 439 -39.79 -2.40 -5.23
N LYS A 440 -40.60 -3.14 -5.99
CA LYS A 440 -41.86 -3.74 -5.50
C LYS A 440 -41.68 -4.84 -4.46
N CYS A 441 -40.46 -5.37 -4.30
CA CYS A 441 -40.20 -6.42 -3.34
C CYS A 441 -38.89 -6.24 -2.57
N ASP A 442 -38.93 -6.61 -1.30
CA ASP A 442 -37.78 -6.61 -0.40
C ASP A 442 -37.04 -7.97 -0.46
N CYS A 443 -35.74 -7.90 -0.79
CA CYS A 443 -34.85 -9.07 -0.89
C CYS A 443 -33.71 -9.01 0.12
N SER A 444 -33.91 -8.35 1.27
CA SER A 444 -32.89 -8.12 2.29
C SER A 444 -32.32 -9.39 2.96
N SER A 445 -32.95 -10.55 2.77
CA SER A 445 -32.44 -11.84 3.27
C SER A 445 -31.26 -12.40 2.47
N ALA A 446 -30.94 -11.81 1.30
CA ALA A 446 -29.82 -12.25 0.48
C ALA A 446 -28.46 -12.04 1.21
N PRO A 447 -27.48 -12.96 1.04
CA PRO A 447 -26.20 -12.85 1.71
C PRO A 447 -25.46 -11.58 1.28
N LEU A 448 -24.98 -10.82 2.28
CA LEU A 448 -24.26 -9.57 2.07
C LEU A 448 -22.98 -9.79 1.25
N VAL A 449 -22.71 -8.91 0.29
CA VAL A 449 -21.47 -8.90 -0.49
C VAL A 449 -20.67 -7.66 -0.12
N SER A 450 -19.68 -7.82 0.76
CA SER A 450 -18.80 -6.74 1.22
C SER A 450 -17.41 -6.83 0.57
N MET A 451 -16.72 -5.69 0.48
CA MET A 451 -15.30 -5.57 0.10
C MET A 451 -14.34 -5.45 1.30
N ASP A 452 -14.84 -5.60 2.53
CA ASP A 452 -14.04 -5.45 3.73
C ASP A 452 -12.88 -6.46 3.79
N PRO A 453 -11.69 -6.04 4.25
CA PRO A 453 -10.55 -6.92 4.41
C PRO A 453 -10.79 -7.92 5.54
N ILE A 454 -10.46 -9.19 5.28
CA ILE A 454 -10.60 -10.30 6.20
C ILE A 454 -9.20 -10.76 6.62
N GLU A 455 -8.97 -10.84 7.93
CA GLU A 455 -7.71 -11.36 8.46
C GLU A 455 -7.60 -12.88 8.23
N ILE A 456 -6.47 -13.33 7.68
CA ILE A 456 -6.23 -14.74 7.42
C ILE A 456 -5.73 -15.41 8.69
N MET A 457 -6.60 -16.18 9.33
CA MET A 457 -6.23 -17.00 10.46
C MET A 457 -5.64 -18.34 10.01
N TYR A 458 -4.34 -18.52 10.21
CA TYR A 458 -3.64 -19.76 9.85
C TYR A 458 -3.90 -20.90 10.83
N ASN A 459 -4.96 -21.66 10.57
CA ASN A 459 -5.23 -22.93 11.26
C ASN A 459 -4.17 -23.99 10.92
N GLU A 460 -4.05 -25.02 11.76
CA GLU A 460 -3.07 -26.10 11.56
C GLU A 460 -3.21 -26.80 10.20
N SER A 461 -4.45 -27.00 9.73
CA SER A 461 -4.74 -27.59 8.41
C SER A 461 -4.19 -26.73 7.26
N LEU A 462 -4.45 -25.42 7.27
CA LEU A 462 -3.99 -24.49 6.23
C LEU A 462 -2.46 -24.41 6.15
N LYS A 463 -1.77 -24.48 7.30
CA LYS A 463 -0.31 -24.56 7.35
C LYS A 463 0.20 -25.84 6.68
N CYS A 464 -0.43 -26.97 6.98
CA CYS A 464 -0.10 -28.26 6.38
C CYS A 464 -0.37 -28.29 4.88
N ASP A 465 -1.48 -27.71 4.42
CA ASP A 465 -1.80 -27.65 2.99
C ASP A 465 -0.83 -26.76 2.22
N ARG A 466 -0.43 -25.60 2.79
CA ARG A 466 0.66 -24.78 2.21
C ARG A 466 1.99 -25.52 2.14
N LEU A 467 2.27 -26.42 3.10
CA LEU A 467 3.46 -27.27 3.09
C LEU A 467 3.39 -28.38 2.04
N LYS A 468 2.19 -28.83 1.62
CA LYS A 468 2.02 -29.76 0.49
C LYS A 468 2.28 -29.06 -0.84
N PHE A 469 1.85 -27.81 -0.96
CA PHE A 469 2.10 -26.96 -2.13
C PHE A 469 3.38 -26.13 -1.96
N GLN A 470 4.52 -26.79 -1.73
CA GLN A 470 5.80 -26.07 -1.73
C GLN A 470 6.07 -25.52 -3.12
N LYS A 471 6.38 -24.23 -3.18
CA LYS A 471 6.90 -23.61 -4.40
C LYS A 471 8.24 -24.25 -4.76
N ASP A 472 8.52 -24.34 -6.05
CA ASP A 472 9.82 -24.78 -6.54
C ASP A 472 10.93 -23.88 -5.97
N ARG A 473 11.97 -24.51 -5.45
CA ARG A 473 13.15 -23.85 -4.87
C ARG A 473 14.40 -24.49 -5.47
N LYS A 474 15.32 -23.65 -5.95
CA LYS A 474 16.63 -24.11 -6.40
C LYS A 474 17.57 -24.12 -5.20
N TRP A 475 18.06 -25.31 -4.84
CA TRP A 475 19.08 -25.47 -3.81
C TRP A 475 20.41 -24.83 -4.22
N PRO A 476 21.25 -24.43 -3.25
CA PRO A 476 22.63 -24.04 -3.53
C PRO A 476 23.36 -25.14 -4.30
N GLU A 477 24.16 -24.76 -5.30
CA GLU A 477 24.87 -25.73 -6.17
C GLU A 477 25.98 -26.48 -5.41
N SER A 478 26.58 -25.84 -4.41
CA SER A 478 27.63 -26.42 -3.57
C SER A 478 27.21 -26.47 -2.10
N CYS A 479 27.45 -27.62 -1.48
CA CYS A 479 27.41 -27.80 -0.03
C CYS A 479 28.76 -28.37 0.40
N HIS A 480 29.40 -27.77 1.40
CA HIS A 480 30.69 -28.21 1.92
C HIS A 480 30.53 -28.72 3.36
N PRO A 481 29.92 -29.91 3.55
CA PRO A 481 29.61 -30.42 4.89
C PRO A 481 30.80 -31.11 5.58
N PHE A 482 31.84 -31.45 4.83
CA PHE A 482 32.96 -32.26 5.30
C PHE A 482 34.21 -31.96 4.49
N HIS A 483 35.36 -31.92 5.16
CA HIS A 483 36.67 -31.96 4.53
C HIS A 483 37.50 -33.13 5.10
N PRO A 484 38.19 -33.97 4.28
CA PRO A 484 38.96 -35.12 4.76
C PRO A 484 40.05 -34.80 5.78
N GLU A 485 40.58 -33.58 5.73
CA GLU A 485 41.63 -33.09 6.64
C GLU A 485 41.08 -32.36 7.88
N GLU A 486 39.75 -32.33 8.06
CA GLU A 486 39.09 -31.68 9.19
C GLU A 486 39.28 -32.48 10.49
N ASN A 487 39.73 -31.82 11.56
CA ASN A 487 39.94 -32.46 12.86
C ASN A 487 38.61 -32.61 13.63
N ALA A 488 37.91 -33.73 13.44
CA ALA A 488 36.65 -34.03 14.12
C ALA A 488 36.80 -34.44 15.61
N MET A 489 38.01 -34.46 16.17
CA MET A 489 38.27 -34.94 17.54
C MET A 489 38.14 -33.85 18.61
N GLU A 490 37.85 -32.59 18.25
CA GLU A 490 37.63 -31.47 19.19
C GLU A 490 36.21 -31.47 19.80
N CYS A 491 35.72 -32.62 20.26
CA CYS A 491 34.46 -32.72 21.00
C CYS A 491 34.71 -33.22 22.43
N GLY A 492 34.19 -32.51 23.44
CA GLY A 492 34.20 -32.99 24.83
C GLY A 492 35.26 -32.41 25.79
N GLY A 493 35.68 -31.14 25.60
CA GLY A 493 36.43 -30.41 26.62
C GLY A 493 35.58 -30.04 27.84
N ALA A 494 35.05 -31.01 28.58
CA ALA A 494 34.54 -30.75 29.92
C ALA A 494 35.74 -30.35 30.78
N ALA A 495 35.78 -29.08 31.22
CA ALA A 495 36.63 -28.71 32.33
C ALA A 495 36.20 -29.61 33.51
N SER A 496 37.00 -30.62 33.85
CA SER A 496 36.81 -31.31 35.10
C SER A 496 36.92 -30.25 36.19
N LEU A 497 35.83 -30.02 36.92
CA LEU A 497 35.88 -29.26 38.17
C LEU A 497 36.72 -30.09 39.14
N SER A 498 38.05 -29.92 39.09
CA SER A 498 38.91 -30.34 40.17
C SER A 498 38.57 -29.44 41.35
N ALA A 499 37.78 -29.97 42.29
CA ALA A 499 37.55 -29.30 43.55
C ALA A 499 38.93 -29.03 44.17
N PRO A 500 39.30 -27.77 44.43
CA PRO A 500 40.60 -27.48 44.99
C PRO A 500 40.63 -28.11 46.39
N LEU A 501 41.61 -28.99 46.65
CA LEU A 501 41.82 -29.64 47.95
C LEU A 501 41.86 -28.64 49.12
N THR A 502 42.16 -27.36 48.85
CA THR A 502 42.13 -26.26 49.81
C THR A 502 40.73 -25.98 50.36
N ALA A 503 39.66 -26.18 49.58
CA ALA A 503 38.27 -26.00 50.04
C ALA A 503 37.78 -27.14 50.95
N ALA A 504 38.35 -28.35 50.81
CA ALA A 504 38.02 -29.50 51.66
C ALA A 504 38.78 -29.52 53.01
N LEU A 505 39.88 -28.79 53.14
CA LEU A 505 40.70 -28.72 54.37
C LEU A 505 40.31 -27.58 55.32
N LEU A 506 39.61 -26.55 54.84
CA LEU A 506 39.09 -25.44 55.66
C LEU A 506 38.14 -25.87 56.80
N PRO A 507 37.25 -26.88 56.65
CA PRO A 507 36.40 -27.35 57.76
C PRO A 507 37.19 -28.10 58.84
N LEU A 508 38.29 -28.77 58.48
CA LEU A 508 39.15 -29.54 59.40
C LEU A 508 40.03 -28.64 60.27
N LEU A 509 40.44 -27.47 59.76
CA LEU A 509 41.14 -26.47 60.56
C LEU A 509 40.20 -25.72 61.51
N ALA A 510 38.94 -25.52 61.12
CA ALA A 510 37.94 -24.88 61.99
C ALA A 510 37.56 -25.72 63.22
N THR A 511 37.65 -27.06 63.14
CA THR A 511 37.38 -27.96 64.29
C THR A 511 38.57 -28.12 65.23
N LEU A 512 39.78 -27.74 64.83
CA LEU A 512 40.98 -27.72 65.68
C LEU A 512 41.15 -26.42 66.48
N ILE A 513 40.48 -25.34 66.08
CA ILE A 513 40.54 -24.03 66.76
C ILE A 513 39.42 -23.87 67.83
N SER A 514 38.45 -24.79 67.87
CA SER A 514 37.31 -24.74 68.81
C SER A 514 37.40 -25.74 69.96
N ARG A 515 38.60 -26.06 70.47
CA ARG A 515 38.75 -26.83 71.71
C ARG A 515 39.66 -26.17 72.71
#